data_AF-A0A508X4E5-F1
#
_entry.id   AF-A0A508X4E5-F1
#
_cell.length_a   1.000
_cell.length_b   1.000
_cell.length_c   1.000
_cell.angle_alpha   90.00
_cell.angle_beta   90.00
_cell.angle_gamma   90.00
#
_symmetry.space_group_name_H-M   'P 1'
#
loop_
_entity.id
_entity.type
_entity.pdbx_description
1 polymer ?
#
loop_
_entity_poly.entity_id
_entity_poly.type
_entity_poly.pdbx_seq_one_letter_code
_entity_poly.pdbx_strand_id
1 'polypeptide(L)' 'MSLRRKNAVFTEPVLVADVEYRAWTDDGKLRHASFKGIRERDDDVEIYSLEH' A
#
# COMPACT_ATOMS: atom_id res chain seq x y z
N MET A 1 -1.47 -14.17 -7.72
CA MET A 1 -0.56 -13.40 -8.61
C MET A 1 0.62 -12.94 -7.76
N SER A 2 1.83 -13.47 -7.97
CA SER A 2 2.99 -13.09 -7.15
C SER A 2 3.52 -11.73 -7.64
N LEU A 3 3.49 -10.72 -6.78
CA LEU A 3 4.13 -9.44 -7.05
C LEU A 3 5.64 -9.71 -7.14
N ARG A 4 6.23 -9.69 -8.34
CA ARG A 4 7.66 -9.96 -8.51
C ARG A 4 8.38 -8.66 -8.82
N ARG A 5 9.07 -8.10 -7.82
CA ARG A 5 9.93 -6.93 -8.00
C ARG A 5 11.39 -7.33 -7.78
N LYS A 6 12.27 -6.92 -8.70
CA LYS A 6 13.71 -7.19 -8.61
C LYS A 6 14.24 -6.56 -7.31
N ASN A 7 14.98 -7.35 -6.52
CA ASN A 7 15.57 -6.97 -5.24
C ASN A 7 14.56 -6.62 -4.12
N ALA A 8 13.31 -7.04 -4.21
CA ALA A 8 12.38 -6.93 -3.09
C ALA A 8 12.56 -8.09 -2.11
N VAL A 9 12.58 -7.78 -0.82
CA VAL A 9 12.48 -8.75 0.26
C VAL A 9 11.06 -8.68 0.80
N PHE A 10 10.34 -9.80 0.76
CA PHE A 10 8.99 -9.89 1.31
C PHE A 10 9.07 -10.16 2.81
N THR A 11 8.20 -9.51 3.56
CA THR A 11 8.09 -9.61 5.01
C THR A 11 6.63 -9.77 5.42
N GLU A 12 6.39 -10.12 6.68
CA GLU A 12 5.05 -10.14 7.25
C GLU A 12 4.42 -8.73 7.23
N PRO A 13 3.13 -8.58 6.83
CA PRO A 13 2.47 -7.29 6.70
C PRO A 13 2.02 -6.73 8.05
N VAL A 14 2.98 -6.35 8.90
CA VAL A 14 2.71 -5.83 10.26
C VAL A 14 2.74 -4.30 10.36
N LEU A 15 3.20 -3.60 9.32
CA LEU A 15 3.36 -2.16 9.30
C LEU A 15 2.35 -1.47 8.38
N VAL A 16 1.89 -0.28 8.78
CA VAL A 16 1.02 0.60 7.97
C VAL A 16 1.82 1.83 7.55
N ALA A 17 1.74 2.20 6.28
CA ALA A 17 2.45 3.35 5.72
C ALA A 17 1.47 4.44 5.27
N ASP A 18 1.79 5.69 5.59
CA ASP A 18 1.12 6.85 5.01
C ASP A 18 1.70 7.13 3.61
N VAL A 19 0.80 7.21 2.63
CA VAL A 19 1.14 7.40 1.22
C VAL A 19 0.27 8.51 0.63
N GLU A 20 0.90 9.50 0.03
CA GLU A 20 0.23 10.51 -0.79
C GLU A 20 0.17 10.03 -2.24
N TYR A 21 -0.98 10.21 -2.91
CA TYR A 21 -1.18 9.80 -4.30
C TYR A 21 -2.15 10.74 -5.01
N ARG A 22 -2.14 10.74 -6.35
CA ARG A 22 -3.01 11.61 -7.15
C ARG A 22 -4.32 10.98 -7.59
N ALA A 23 -4.31 9.68 -7.84
CA ALA A 23 -5.49 8.93 -8.29
C ALA A 23 -5.22 7.43 -8.17
N TRP A 24 -6.29 6.64 -8.24
CA TRP A 24 -6.21 5.22 -8.55
C TRP A 24 -6.03 4.99 -10.06
N THR A 25 -5.33 3.94 -10.45
CA THR A 25 -5.37 3.40 -11.80
C THR A 25 -6.58 2.50 -11.94
N ASP A 26 -6.97 2.23 -13.19
CA ASP A 26 -8.00 1.24 -13.48
C ASP A 26 -7.62 -0.13 -12.90
N ASP A 27 -6.35 -0.54 -12.91
CA ASP A 27 -5.94 -1.82 -12.30
C ASP A 27 -5.70 -1.78 -10.77
N GLY A 28 -6.26 -0.80 -10.06
CA GLY A 28 -6.25 -0.74 -8.59
C GLY A 28 -4.90 -0.37 -7.95
N LYS A 29 -4.03 0.34 -8.66
CA LYS A 29 -2.74 0.85 -8.16
C LYS A 29 -2.78 2.36 -7.94
N LEU A 30 -1.90 2.86 -7.07
CA LEU A 30 -1.77 4.29 -6.81
C LEU A 30 -0.94 4.99 -7.91
N ARG A 31 -1.47 6.06 -8.51
CA ARG A 31 -0.75 6.92 -9.45
C ARG A 31 0.07 7.97 -8.70
N HIS A 32 1.36 8.08 -9.07
CA HIS A 32 2.32 9.02 -8.48
C HIS A 32 2.42 8.91 -6.95
N ALA A 33 2.44 7.68 -6.43
CA ALA A 33 2.54 7.42 -5.00
C ALA A 33 3.86 7.91 -4.39
N SER A 34 3.77 8.60 -3.27
CA SER A 34 4.91 9.10 -2.48
C SER A 34 4.79 8.65 -1.03
N PHE A 35 5.79 7.94 -0.54
CA PHE A 35 5.87 7.51 0.86
C PHE A 35 6.07 8.71 1.79
N LYS A 36 5.31 8.78 2.89
CA LYS A 36 5.40 9.86 3.87
C LYS A 36 5.90 9.39 5.23
N GLY A 37 5.65 8.15 5.60
CA GLY A 37 6.11 7.59 6.86
C GLY A 37 5.43 6.28 7.20
N ILE A 38 5.91 5.63 8.25
CA ILE A 38 5.22 4.52 8.90
C ILE A 38 4.35 5.13 10.00
N ARG A 39 3.08 4.74 10.04
CA ARG A 39 2.18 5.08 11.14
C ARG A 39 2.33 4.03 12.24
N GLU A 40 2.21 4.45 13.49
CA GLU A 40 2.02 3.53 14.60
C GLU A 40 0.80 2.65 14.33
N ARG A 41 0.85 1.38 14.73
CA ARG A 41 -0.30 0.49 14.58
C ARG A 41 -1.44 1.04 15.42
N ASP A 42 -2.44 1.58 14.75
CA ASP A 42 -3.73 1.83 15.37
C ASP A 42 -4.52 0.50 15.33
N ASP A 43 -5.29 0.21 16.37
CA ASP A 43 -6.12 -1.00 16.38
C ASP A 43 -7.30 -0.88 15.38
N ASP A 44 -7.61 0.35 14.93
CA ASP A 44 -8.73 0.69 14.05
C ASP A 44 -8.25 1.03 12.60
N VAL A 45 -7.56 0.09 11.96
CA VAL A 45 -7.15 0.24 10.54
C VAL A 45 -8.27 -0.28 9.64
N GLU A 46 -8.94 0.65 8.96
CA GLU A 46 -9.97 0.31 7.99
C GLU A 46 -9.35 -0.19 6.67
N ILE A 47 -9.52 -1.47 6.37
CA ILE A 47 -9.04 -2.08 5.13
C ILE A 47 -10.09 -1.86 4.04
N TYR A 48 -9.82 -0.90 3.16
CA TYR A 48 -10.62 -0.67 1.97
C TYR A 48 -10.26 -1.67 0.87
N SER A 49 -11.21 -2.54 0.50
CA SER A 49 -11.09 -3.38 -0.69
C SER A 49 -11.63 -2.61 -1.88
N LEU A 50 -10.81 -2.43 -2.91
CA LEU A 50 -11.28 -1.97 -4.21
C LEU A 50 -11.83 -3.17 -4.96
N GLU A 51 -13.15 -3.28 -5.01
CA GLU A 51 -13.84 -4.24 -5.88
C GLU A 51 -13.54 -3.86 -7.34
N HIS A 52 -13.15 -4.85 -8.16
CA HIS A 52 -12.90 -4.70 -9.58
C HIS A 52 -13.68 -5.75 -10.36
#